data_AF-A0A661TFY2-F1
#
_entry.id   AF-A0A661TFY2-F1
#
_cell.length_a   1.000
_cell.length_b   1.000
_cell.length_c   1.000
_cell.angle_alpha   90.00
_cell.angle_beta   90.00
_cell.angle_gamma   90.00
#
_symmetry.space_group_name_H-M   'P 1'
#
loop_
_entity.id
_entity.type
_entity.pdbx_description
1 polymer ?
#
loop_
_entity_poly.entity_id
_entity_poly.type
_entity_poly.pdbx_seq_one_letter_code
_entity_poly.pdbx_strand_id
1 'polypeptide(L)'
;TIHISSGPWDFETIYWNLVFGLFLTWIIIWAIIKNGLSGIGKALLFTVPLPVILLLILLVRGVTLDGSVVGLNYYLIPDWGKLSDPKVWLAAYGQIFFSLSLGFGTMIAYASFMPKDAELPNSAAITSFSNCCFSFLAGLAVFSVLGYFAVATNSPIEKVVNGGPGLAFIVYPAALAKLPVYVNFFAALFFITLLLLGIGSAFSLLKTVSAALSDKFNLSMPVSTTITACFSFLAGLPLATGAGLYWLDIIDHFIMAYAITTVAIVECIAVGWIMGAKKFTEKVNKTAEIKIGPIFSCMIKFVTPTILAYTIIRSLTEEIKTSYGGYPGSAVIALGVGTLMFVLLAAMVLTLVSTKNDKEQGIA
;
A
#
# COMPACT_ATOMS: atom_id res chain seq x y z
N THR A 1 16.06 -9.17 -19.54
CA THR A 1 14.86 -8.32 -19.69
C THR A 1 13.66 -9.18 -19.41
N ILE A 2 12.71 -8.72 -18.60
CA ILE A 2 11.47 -9.46 -18.35
C ILE A 2 10.57 -9.24 -19.59
N HIS A 3 10.27 -10.31 -20.31
CA HIS A 3 9.27 -10.30 -21.37
C HIS A 3 7.88 -10.50 -20.76
N ILE A 4 7.02 -9.50 -20.95
CA ILE A 4 5.60 -9.60 -20.59
C ILE A 4 4.94 -10.53 -21.60
N SER A 5 4.15 -11.48 -21.11
CA SER A 5 3.49 -12.46 -21.95
C SER A 5 2.37 -11.85 -22.80
N SER A 6 1.89 -12.62 -23.77
CA SER A 6 0.83 -12.17 -24.69
C SER A 6 -0.53 -11.96 -24.00
N GLY A 7 -0.71 -12.53 -22.81
CA GLY A 7 -1.93 -12.37 -22.02
C GLY A 7 -1.86 -12.97 -20.61
N PRO A 8 -2.94 -12.79 -19.82
CA PRO A 8 -2.99 -13.14 -18.40
C PRO A 8 -2.94 -14.66 -18.11
N TRP A 9 -3.15 -15.48 -19.13
CA TRP A 9 -3.15 -16.95 -19.03
C TRP A 9 -1.88 -17.60 -19.59
N ASP A 10 -0.97 -16.78 -20.11
CA ASP A 10 0.27 -17.22 -20.73
C ASP A 10 1.38 -17.24 -19.66
N PHE A 11 1.53 -18.40 -19.03
CA PHE A 11 2.55 -18.68 -18.00
C PHE A 11 3.81 -19.33 -18.57
N GLU A 12 4.01 -19.32 -19.89
CA GLU A 12 5.06 -20.12 -20.55
C GLU A 12 6.47 -19.82 -20.03
N THR A 13 6.72 -18.59 -19.56
CA THR A 13 7.99 -18.19 -18.96
C THR A 13 7.87 -18.00 -17.45
N ILE A 14 8.57 -18.84 -16.69
CA ILE A 14 8.84 -18.65 -15.25
C ILE A 14 10.21 -17.99 -15.09
N TYR A 15 10.25 -16.83 -14.42
CA TYR A 15 11.50 -16.13 -14.12
C TYR A 15 12.07 -16.62 -12.79
N TRP A 16 12.94 -17.62 -12.84
CA TRP A 16 13.54 -18.22 -11.63
C TRP A 16 14.30 -17.23 -10.75
N ASN A 17 14.88 -16.18 -11.34
CA ASN A 17 15.48 -15.09 -10.58
C ASN A 17 14.43 -14.30 -9.76
N LEU A 18 13.21 -14.12 -10.29
CA LEU A 18 12.11 -13.52 -9.54
C LEU A 18 11.58 -14.48 -8.47
N VAL A 19 11.46 -15.77 -8.76
CA VAL A 19 11.06 -16.79 -7.78
C VAL A 19 12.05 -16.81 -6.60
N PHE A 20 13.35 -16.77 -6.88
CA PHE A 20 14.38 -16.69 -5.86
C PHE A 20 14.30 -15.39 -5.05
N GLY A 21 14.10 -14.24 -5.71
CA GLY A 21 13.91 -12.95 -5.04
C GLY A 21 12.66 -12.93 -4.13
N LEU A 22 11.56 -13.50 -4.61
CA LEU A 22 10.32 -13.67 -3.85
C LEU A 22 10.54 -14.56 -2.62
N PHE A 23 11.21 -15.71 -2.80
CA PHE A 23 11.56 -16.61 -1.71
C PHE A 23 12.41 -15.91 -0.65
N LEU A 24 13.49 -15.24 -1.07
CA LEU A 24 14.38 -14.52 -0.17
C LEU A 24 13.66 -13.41 0.60
N THR A 25 12.77 -12.68 -0.08
CA THR A 25 11.96 -11.61 0.53
C THR A 25 11.06 -12.17 1.63
N TRP A 26 10.35 -13.27 1.38
CA TRP A 26 9.49 -13.88 2.40
C TRP A 26 10.28 -14.49 3.56
N ILE A 27 11.48 -15.03 3.32
CA ILE A 27 12.38 -15.49 4.40
C ILE A 27 12.82 -14.33 5.30
N ILE A 28 13.18 -13.18 4.71
CA ILE A 28 13.54 -11.97 5.47
C ILE A 28 12.36 -11.49 6.30
N ILE A 29 11.17 -11.36 5.69
CA ILE A 29 9.96 -10.93 6.38
C ILE A 29 9.59 -11.89 7.52
N TRP A 30 9.67 -13.20 7.27
CA TRP A 30 9.44 -14.23 8.29
C TRP A 30 10.44 -14.07 9.45
N ALA A 31 11.72 -13.86 9.16
CA ALA A 31 12.76 -13.70 10.17
C ALA A 31 12.54 -12.44 11.04
N ILE A 32 12.01 -11.37 10.46
CA ILE A 32 11.62 -10.14 11.18
C ILE A 32 10.46 -10.41 12.13
N ILE A 33 9.41 -11.12 11.67
CA ILE A 33 8.16 -11.26 12.42
C ILE A 33 8.18 -12.41 13.43
N LYS A 34 8.98 -13.47 13.21
CA LYS A 34 8.94 -14.69 14.06
C LYS A 34 9.11 -14.41 15.56
N ASN A 35 9.85 -13.36 15.92
CA ASN A 35 10.09 -12.93 17.30
C ASN A 35 9.07 -11.88 17.79
N GLY A 36 7.96 -11.71 17.08
CA GLY A 36 6.92 -10.73 17.37
C GLY A 36 7.42 -9.28 17.30
N LEU A 37 6.94 -8.46 18.24
CA LEU A 37 7.23 -7.02 18.28
C LEU A 37 8.71 -6.70 18.47
N SER A 38 9.48 -7.58 19.13
CA SER A 38 10.93 -7.36 19.31
C SER A 38 11.67 -7.37 17.98
N GLY A 39 11.32 -8.30 17.08
CA GLY A 39 11.92 -8.37 15.74
C GLY A 39 11.49 -7.20 14.85
N ILE A 40 10.20 -6.85 14.89
CA ILE A 40 9.66 -5.69 14.17
C ILE A 40 10.31 -4.39 14.64
N GLY A 41 10.42 -4.17 15.95
CA GLY A 41 11.04 -2.97 16.51
C GLY A 41 12.49 -2.81 16.03
N LYS A 42 13.27 -3.90 16.02
CA LYS A 42 14.64 -3.90 15.48
C LYS A 42 14.69 -3.61 13.99
N ALA A 43 13.77 -4.19 13.21
CA ALA A 43 13.70 -3.93 11.77
C ALA A 43 13.35 -2.46 11.48
N LEU A 44 12.40 -1.88 12.22
CA LEU A 44 11.97 -0.49 12.08
C LEU A 44 13.10 0.52 12.34
N LEU A 45 14.06 0.21 13.23
CA LEU A 45 15.26 1.03 13.44
C LEU A 45 16.11 1.20 12.18
N PHE A 46 15.94 0.34 11.18
CA PHE A 46 16.62 0.41 9.90
C PHE A 46 15.68 0.78 8.75
N THR A 47 14.53 0.10 8.65
CA THR A 47 13.61 0.26 7.50
C THR A 47 12.86 1.59 7.49
N VAL A 48 12.88 2.37 8.57
CA VAL A 48 12.30 3.72 8.61
C VAL A 48 13.34 4.82 8.34
N PRO A 49 14.43 4.96 9.14
CA PRO A 49 15.36 6.08 8.94
C PRO A 49 16.20 5.93 7.68
N LEU A 50 16.57 4.70 7.28
CA LEU A 50 17.45 4.53 6.13
C LEU A 50 16.79 4.99 4.82
N PRO A 51 15.55 4.60 4.46
CA PRO A 51 14.90 5.13 3.25
C PRO A 51 14.81 6.66 3.23
N VAL A 52 14.59 7.31 4.38
CA VAL A 52 14.61 8.78 4.47
C VAL A 52 16.00 9.34 4.12
N ILE A 53 17.06 8.80 4.71
CA ILE A 53 18.43 9.23 4.43
C ILE A 53 18.78 9.00 2.96
N LEU A 54 18.49 7.82 2.42
CA LEU A 54 18.77 7.49 1.03
C LEU A 54 17.98 8.38 0.06
N LEU A 55 16.72 8.67 0.39
CA LEU A 55 15.89 9.57 -0.39
C LEU A 55 16.44 11.00 -0.38
N LEU A 56 16.96 11.49 0.75
CA LEU A 56 17.61 12.80 0.83
C LEU A 56 18.88 12.85 -0.03
N ILE A 57 19.69 11.79 -0.05
CA ILE A 57 20.87 11.70 -0.93
C ILE A 57 20.45 11.73 -2.40
N LEU A 58 19.41 10.97 -2.76
CA LEU A 58 18.85 10.96 -4.12
C LEU A 58 18.25 12.31 -4.50
N LEU A 59 17.59 12.99 -3.57
CA LEU A 59 17.03 14.33 -3.77
C LEU A 59 18.14 15.34 -4.04
N VAL A 60 19.16 15.41 -3.17
CA VAL A 60 20.32 16.29 -3.37
C VAL A 60 20.96 16.01 -4.72
N ARG A 61 21.12 14.73 -5.08
CA ARG A 61 21.65 14.40 -6.39
C ARG A 61 20.74 14.91 -7.50
N GLY A 62 19.45 14.63 -7.44
CA GLY A 62 18.46 15.00 -8.45
C GLY A 62 18.40 16.50 -8.69
N VAL A 63 18.35 17.31 -7.62
CA VAL A 63 18.26 18.78 -7.76
C VAL A 63 19.54 19.41 -8.31
N THR A 64 20.71 18.78 -8.10
CA THR A 64 22.00 19.25 -8.65
C THR A 64 22.21 18.92 -10.13
N LEU A 65 21.29 18.20 -10.79
CA LEU A 65 21.41 17.85 -12.20
C LEU A 65 20.91 18.98 -13.11
N ASP A 66 21.57 19.16 -14.26
CA ASP A 66 21.13 20.11 -15.28
C ASP A 66 19.76 19.71 -15.84
N GLY A 67 18.79 20.64 -15.78
CA GLY A 67 17.41 20.36 -16.20
C GLY A 67 16.48 19.84 -15.09
N SER A 68 16.97 19.67 -13.86
CA SER A 68 16.14 19.28 -12.71
C SER A 68 14.92 20.20 -12.50
N VAL A 69 15.11 21.51 -12.74
CA VAL A 69 14.06 22.54 -12.66
C VAL A 69 12.89 22.26 -13.61
N VAL A 70 13.11 21.64 -14.78
CA VAL A 70 12.03 21.28 -15.71
C VAL A 70 11.06 20.31 -15.04
N GLY A 71 11.58 19.29 -14.38
CA GLY A 71 10.77 18.30 -13.68
C GLY A 71 10.15 18.85 -12.39
N LEU A 72 10.88 19.67 -11.62
CA LEU A 72 10.32 20.32 -10.43
C LEU A 72 9.19 21.28 -10.77
N ASN A 73 9.31 22.03 -11.87
CA ASN A 73 8.25 22.88 -12.39
C ASN A 73 7.04 22.06 -12.81
N TYR A 74 7.25 20.94 -13.53
CA TYR A 74 6.17 20.04 -13.88
C TYR A 74 5.45 19.46 -12.65
N TYR A 75 6.18 19.21 -11.56
CA TYR A 75 5.62 18.68 -10.32
C TYR A 75 4.86 19.73 -9.48
N LEU A 76 5.39 20.95 -9.39
CA LEU A 76 4.95 21.94 -8.41
C LEU A 76 4.15 23.11 -8.97
N ILE A 77 4.24 23.40 -10.27
CA ILE A 77 3.45 24.49 -10.87
C ILE A 77 1.98 24.06 -10.87
N PRO A 78 1.10 24.74 -10.12
CA PRO A 78 -0.29 24.35 -10.02
C PRO A 78 -1.07 24.73 -11.28
N ASP A 79 -1.92 23.83 -11.75
CA ASP A 79 -3.00 24.14 -12.66
C ASP A 79 -4.30 24.29 -11.86
N TRP A 80 -4.62 25.53 -11.49
CA TRP A 80 -5.81 25.84 -10.67
C TRP A 80 -7.12 25.45 -11.35
N GLY A 81 -7.15 25.36 -12.68
CA GLY A 81 -8.33 24.91 -13.44
C GLY A 81 -8.66 23.44 -13.15
N LYS A 82 -7.69 22.63 -12.73
CA LYS A 82 -7.93 21.23 -12.35
C LYS A 82 -8.76 21.09 -11.08
N LEU A 83 -8.78 22.07 -10.19
CA LEU A 83 -9.55 22.00 -8.96
C LEU A 83 -11.06 21.99 -9.18
N SER A 84 -11.54 22.43 -10.36
CA SER A 84 -12.96 22.31 -10.73
C SER A 84 -13.34 20.91 -11.21
N ASP A 85 -12.39 20.02 -11.49
CA ASP A 85 -12.67 18.64 -11.89
C ASP A 85 -12.89 17.76 -10.65
N PRO A 86 -14.09 17.20 -10.43
CA PRO A 86 -14.37 16.32 -9.30
C PRO A 86 -13.48 15.07 -9.27
N LYS A 87 -12.94 14.63 -10.43
CA LYS A 87 -12.03 13.49 -10.50
C LYS A 87 -10.71 13.74 -9.77
N VAL A 88 -10.25 14.99 -9.71
CA VAL A 88 -9.03 15.37 -8.99
C VAL A 88 -9.21 15.17 -7.48
N TRP A 89 -10.36 15.57 -6.95
CA TRP A 89 -10.69 15.36 -5.53
C TRP A 89 -10.87 13.89 -5.19
N LEU A 90 -11.52 13.12 -6.07
CA LEU A 90 -11.67 11.68 -5.87
C LEU A 90 -10.30 10.96 -5.86
N ALA A 91 -9.41 11.35 -6.77
CA ALA A 91 -8.04 10.83 -6.81
C ALA A 91 -7.24 11.21 -5.56
N ALA A 92 -7.33 12.46 -5.11
CA ALA A 92 -6.65 12.91 -3.88
C ALA A 92 -7.16 12.14 -2.65
N TYR A 93 -8.47 11.93 -2.55
CA TYR A 93 -9.06 11.16 -1.46
C TYR A 93 -8.61 9.70 -1.47
N GLY A 94 -8.69 9.04 -2.64
CA GLY A 94 -8.20 7.67 -2.81
C GLY A 94 -6.72 7.54 -2.47
N GLN A 95 -5.89 8.49 -2.92
CA GLN A 95 -4.45 8.50 -2.64
C GLN A 95 -4.16 8.49 -1.13
N ILE A 96 -4.82 9.36 -0.35
CA ILE A 96 -4.60 9.40 1.11
C ILE A 96 -5.16 8.15 1.79
N PHE A 97 -6.32 7.65 1.34
CA PHE A 97 -6.94 6.45 1.90
C PHE A 97 -6.04 5.21 1.77
N PHE A 98 -5.53 4.95 0.56
CA PHE A 98 -4.65 3.80 0.31
C PHE A 98 -3.23 4.04 0.83
N SER A 99 -2.70 5.27 0.77
CA SER A 99 -1.36 5.59 1.28
C SER A 99 -1.23 5.38 2.80
N LEU A 100 -2.32 5.54 3.56
CA LEU A 100 -2.34 5.28 5.00
C LEU A 100 -2.77 3.84 5.33
N SER A 101 -2.99 2.99 4.34
CA SER A 101 -3.44 1.60 4.52
C SER A 101 -4.71 1.48 5.39
N LEU A 102 -5.67 2.38 5.18
CA LEU A 102 -6.95 2.34 5.91
C LEU A 102 -7.79 1.15 5.45
N GLY A 103 -8.45 0.46 6.39
CA GLY A 103 -9.27 -0.73 6.12
C GLY A 103 -8.49 -2.05 6.02
N PHE A 104 -7.16 -2.05 6.15
CA PHE A 104 -6.34 -3.27 6.12
C PHE A 104 -6.28 -4.01 7.46
N GLY A 105 -6.85 -3.46 8.53
CA GLY A 105 -6.75 -3.99 9.90
C GLY A 105 -5.37 -3.79 10.56
N THR A 106 -4.37 -3.34 9.82
CA THR A 106 -3.00 -3.16 10.32
C THR A 106 -2.93 -2.16 11.46
N MET A 107 -3.53 -0.98 11.32
CA MET A 107 -3.54 0.01 12.40
C MET A 107 -4.25 -0.51 13.66
N ILE A 108 -5.32 -1.30 13.51
CA ILE A 108 -6.01 -1.93 14.64
C ILE A 108 -5.08 -2.93 15.34
N ALA A 109 -4.39 -3.76 14.56
CA ALA A 109 -3.44 -4.74 15.09
C ALA A 109 -2.24 -4.07 15.78
N TYR A 110 -1.70 -2.97 15.26
CA TYR A 110 -0.61 -2.25 15.93
C TYR A 110 -1.09 -1.51 17.19
N ALA A 111 -2.28 -0.90 17.13
CA ALA A 111 -2.87 -0.21 18.28
C ALA A 111 -3.18 -1.16 19.45
N SER A 112 -3.47 -2.45 19.19
CA SER A 112 -3.74 -3.43 20.25
C SER A 112 -2.52 -3.74 21.12
N PHE A 113 -1.31 -3.43 20.65
CA PHE A 113 -0.07 -3.57 21.41
C PHE A 113 0.34 -2.31 22.18
N MET A 114 -0.38 -1.19 22.00
CA MET A 114 -0.09 0.05 22.71
C MET A 114 -0.63 0.01 24.15
N PRO A 115 -0.04 0.79 25.08
CA PRO A 115 -0.63 1.02 26.40
C PRO A 115 -2.07 1.53 26.32
N LYS A 116 -2.89 1.19 27.32
CA LYS A 116 -4.33 1.56 27.34
C LYS A 116 -4.57 3.07 27.41
N ASP A 117 -3.59 3.81 27.94
CA ASP A 117 -3.57 5.25 28.11
C ASP A 117 -2.78 5.98 27.01
N ALA A 118 -2.39 5.27 25.94
CA ALA A 118 -1.66 5.88 24.84
C ALA A 118 -2.44 7.03 24.18
N GLU A 119 -1.70 8.06 23.79
CA GLU A 119 -2.23 9.23 23.12
C GLU A 119 -2.45 8.98 21.62
N LEU A 120 -3.64 8.51 21.26
CA LEU A 120 -3.94 8.11 19.88
C LEU A 120 -4.05 9.28 18.88
N PRO A 121 -4.71 10.42 19.19
CA PRO A 121 -4.88 11.49 18.20
C PRO A 121 -3.57 12.09 17.70
N ASN A 122 -2.63 12.36 18.60
CA ASN A 122 -1.31 12.89 18.24
C ASN A 122 -0.49 11.86 17.46
N SER A 123 -0.49 10.60 17.89
CA SER A 123 0.16 9.51 17.15
C SER A 123 -0.38 9.37 15.72
N ALA A 124 -1.70 9.48 15.54
CA ALA A 124 -2.34 9.47 14.23
C ALA A 124 -1.95 10.69 13.38
N ALA A 125 -1.95 11.89 13.97
CA ALA A 125 -1.55 13.13 13.28
C ALA A 125 -0.09 13.09 12.82
N ILE A 126 0.83 12.68 13.68
CA ILE A 126 2.26 12.53 13.35
C ILE A 126 2.44 11.50 12.23
N THR A 127 1.76 10.37 12.31
CA THR A 127 1.84 9.31 11.30
C THR A 127 1.34 9.81 9.94
N SER A 128 0.16 10.43 9.92
CA SER A 128 -0.44 10.96 8.68
C SER A 128 0.39 12.07 8.06
N PHE A 129 0.89 13.00 8.88
CA PHE A 129 1.75 14.08 8.40
C PHE A 129 3.08 13.56 7.87
N SER A 130 3.75 12.66 8.61
CA SER A 130 5.02 12.06 8.19
C SER A 130 4.88 11.29 6.87
N ASN A 131 3.77 10.54 6.70
CA ASN A 131 3.45 9.88 5.44
C ASN A 131 3.39 10.89 4.28
N CYS A 132 2.60 11.97 4.43
CA CYS A 132 2.46 12.99 3.39
C CYS A 132 3.78 13.71 3.09
N CYS A 133 4.55 14.07 4.11
CA CYS A 133 5.86 14.68 3.95
C CYS A 133 6.83 13.77 3.21
N PHE A 134 6.86 12.48 3.54
CA PHE A 134 7.69 11.51 2.83
C PHE A 134 7.29 11.40 1.36
N SER A 135 6.00 11.29 1.06
CA SER A 135 5.51 11.26 -0.33
C SER A 135 5.87 12.53 -1.11
N PHE A 136 5.78 13.71 -0.47
CA PHE A 136 6.16 14.98 -1.09
C PHE A 136 7.68 15.04 -1.38
N LEU A 137 8.51 14.66 -0.40
CA LEU A 137 9.97 14.56 -0.59
C LEU A 137 10.33 13.56 -1.69
N ALA A 138 9.62 12.44 -1.77
CA ALA A 138 9.80 11.45 -2.82
C ALA A 138 9.43 12.00 -4.20
N GLY A 139 8.36 12.79 -4.29
CA GLY A 139 8.00 13.53 -5.50
C GLY A 139 9.14 14.45 -5.96
N LEU A 140 9.71 15.26 -5.07
CA LEU A 140 10.84 16.13 -5.39
C LEU A 140 12.05 15.34 -5.92
N ALA A 141 12.40 14.23 -5.26
CA ALA A 141 13.52 13.38 -5.68
C ALA A 141 13.27 12.77 -7.07
N VAL A 142 12.07 12.24 -7.30
CA VAL A 142 11.71 11.60 -8.56
C VAL A 142 11.68 12.61 -9.70
N PHE A 143 10.93 13.71 -9.54
CA PHE A 143 10.74 14.68 -10.61
C PHE A 143 12.01 15.46 -10.95
N SER A 144 12.90 15.71 -9.99
CA SER A 144 14.20 16.33 -10.29
C SER A 144 15.07 15.46 -11.21
N VAL A 145 15.11 14.14 -11.00
CA VAL A 145 15.81 13.20 -11.90
C VAL A 145 15.10 13.05 -13.25
N LEU A 146 13.77 13.05 -13.28
CA LEU A 146 13.02 13.01 -14.54
C LEU A 146 13.21 14.28 -15.40
N GLY A 147 13.29 15.45 -14.76
CA GLY A 147 13.61 16.71 -15.45
C GLY A 147 14.96 16.64 -16.15
N TYR A 148 15.99 16.17 -15.45
CA TYR A 148 17.30 15.89 -16.04
C TYR A 148 17.19 14.92 -17.22
N PHE A 149 16.46 13.80 -17.04
CA PHE A 149 16.33 12.79 -18.08
C PHE A 149 15.63 13.32 -19.34
N ALA A 150 14.59 14.13 -19.17
CA ALA A 150 13.88 14.79 -20.27
C ALA A 150 14.82 15.68 -21.09
N VAL A 151 15.62 16.52 -20.42
CA VAL A 151 16.61 17.38 -21.08
C VAL A 151 17.71 16.56 -21.75
N ALA A 152 18.26 15.56 -21.07
CA ALA A 152 19.33 14.69 -21.59
C ALA A 152 18.90 13.83 -22.79
N THR A 153 17.60 13.57 -22.94
CA THR A 153 17.03 12.80 -24.06
C THR A 153 16.29 13.66 -25.08
N ASN A 154 16.34 14.99 -24.92
CA ASN A 154 15.62 15.96 -25.76
C ASN A 154 14.14 15.58 -25.94
N SER A 155 13.50 15.12 -24.86
CA SER A 155 12.12 14.66 -24.84
C SER A 155 11.27 15.53 -23.92
N PRO A 156 10.02 15.82 -24.27
CA PRO A 156 9.08 16.48 -23.35
C PRO A 156 8.94 15.70 -22.04
N ILE A 157 8.80 16.41 -20.92
CA ILE A 157 8.69 15.83 -19.58
C ILE A 157 7.47 14.88 -19.48
N GLU A 158 6.39 15.21 -20.17
CA GLU A 158 5.16 14.42 -20.25
C GLU A 158 5.38 13.02 -20.86
N LYS A 159 6.39 12.85 -21.71
CA LYS A 159 6.70 11.56 -22.34
C LYS A 159 7.52 10.64 -21.45
N VAL A 160 8.22 11.19 -20.46
CA VAL A 160 9.04 10.41 -19.53
C VAL A 160 8.33 10.18 -18.19
N VAL A 161 7.34 11.01 -17.85
CA VAL A 161 6.49 10.80 -16.67
C VAL A 161 5.41 9.77 -17.01
N ASN A 162 5.64 8.52 -16.64
CA ASN A 162 4.61 7.48 -16.62
C ASN A 162 4.20 7.15 -15.18
N GLY A 163 2.98 6.65 -14.98
CA GLY A 163 2.53 6.14 -13.67
C GLY A 163 2.93 4.68 -13.43
N GLY A 164 2.72 4.22 -12.19
CA GLY A 164 2.80 2.80 -11.84
C GLY A 164 4.22 2.20 -11.84
N PRO A 165 4.33 0.87 -11.86
CA PRO A 165 5.62 0.16 -11.77
C PRO A 165 6.61 0.52 -12.88
N GLY A 166 6.11 0.90 -14.06
CA GLY A 166 6.95 1.31 -15.19
C GLY A 166 7.82 2.54 -14.88
N LEU A 167 7.33 3.47 -14.06
CA LEU A 167 8.12 4.63 -13.65
C LEU A 167 9.37 4.20 -12.89
N ALA A 168 9.18 3.37 -11.86
CA ALA A 168 10.23 2.95 -10.94
C ALA A 168 11.20 1.93 -11.58
N PHE A 169 10.72 1.04 -12.45
CA PHE A 169 11.51 -0.08 -12.96
C PHE A 169 11.94 0.04 -14.42
N ILE A 170 11.45 1.05 -15.17
CA ILE A 170 11.85 1.29 -16.56
C ILE A 170 12.44 2.69 -16.72
N VAL A 171 11.67 3.72 -16.41
CA VAL A 171 12.08 5.11 -16.65
C VAL A 171 13.19 5.53 -15.71
N TYR A 172 13.04 5.31 -14.40
CA TYR A 172 14.01 5.75 -13.41
C TYR A 172 15.39 5.09 -13.59
N PRO A 173 15.49 3.77 -13.83
CA PRO A 173 16.78 3.14 -14.13
C PRO A 173 17.40 3.67 -15.41
N ALA A 174 16.60 3.97 -16.44
CA ALA A 174 17.10 4.62 -17.66
C ALA A 174 17.63 6.04 -17.40
N ALA A 175 16.97 6.80 -16.53
CA ALA A 175 17.43 8.11 -16.08
C ALA A 175 18.75 8.03 -15.29
N LEU A 176 18.85 7.08 -14.36
CA LEU A 176 20.07 6.86 -13.57
C LEU A 176 21.25 6.41 -14.45
N ALA A 177 21.00 5.58 -15.46
CA ALA A 177 22.01 5.14 -16.42
C ALA A 177 22.61 6.29 -17.26
N LYS A 178 21.92 7.45 -17.32
CA LYS A 178 22.42 8.65 -17.99
C LYS A 178 23.27 9.55 -17.10
N LEU A 179 23.29 9.34 -15.78
CA LEU A 179 24.04 10.19 -14.87
C LEU A 179 25.52 10.30 -15.27
N PRO A 180 26.13 11.50 -15.14
CA PRO A 180 27.51 11.71 -15.58
C PRO A 180 28.55 10.99 -14.70
N VAL A 181 28.23 10.76 -13.42
CA VAL A 181 29.12 10.13 -12.44
C VAL A 181 28.35 9.26 -11.45
N TYR A 182 29.02 8.26 -10.88
CA TYR A 182 28.51 7.41 -9.80
C TYR A 182 27.20 6.67 -10.13
N VAL A 183 26.98 6.30 -11.39
CA VAL A 183 25.77 5.61 -11.89
C VAL A 183 25.38 4.41 -11.00
N ASN A 184 26.31 3.48 -10.79
CA ASN A 184 26.05 2.26 -10.03
C ASN A 184 25.72 2.54 -8.55
N PHE A 185 26.33 3.58 -7.97
CA PHE A 185 26.06 3.98 -6.59
C PHE A 185 24.62 4.49 -6.44
N PHE A 186 24.19 5.43 -7.29
CA PHE A 186 22.83 5.98 -7.23
C PHE A 186 21.76 4.95 -7.63
N ALA A 187 22.06 4.06 -8.59
CA ALA A 187 21.20 2.93 -8.91
C ALA A 187 21.02 1.99 -7.72
N ALA A 188 22.11 1.64 -7.03
CA ALA A 188 22.05 0.82 -5.83
C ALA A 188 21.22 1.51 -4.73
N LEU A 189 21.45 2.80 -4.45
CA LEU A 189 20.67 3.54 -3.45
C LEU A 189 19.18 3.53 -3.77
N PHE A 190 18.81 3.77 -5.03
CA PHE A 190 17.42 3.78 -5.46
C PHE A 190 16.73 2.42 -5.24
N PHE A 191 17.33 1.33 -5.71
CA PHE A 191 16.74 0.00 -5.56
C PHE A 191 16.76 -0.50 -4.11
N ILE A 192 17.78 -0.17 -3.32
CA ILE A 192 17.78 -0.45 -1.87
C ILE A 192 16.65 0.32 -1.19
N THR A 193 16.45 1.59 -1.55
CA THR A 193 15.33 2.40 -1.01
C THR A 193 13.99 1.74 -1.33
N LEU A 194 13.75 1.38 -2.60
CA LEU A 194 12.51 0.69 -3.00
C LEU A 194 12.31 -0.64 -2.28
N LEU A 195 13.37 -1.44 -2.14
CA LEU A 195 13.31 -2.72 -1.45
C LEU A 195 12.96 -2.55 0.03
N LEU A 196 13.58 -1.60 0.71
CA LEU A 196 13.33 -1.33 2.13
C LEU A 196 11.92 -0.79 2.38
N LEU A 197 11.43 0.10 1.51
CA LEU A 197 10.05 0.59 1.57
C LEU A 197 9.05 -0.56 1.36
N GLY A 198 9.31 -1.44 0.37
CA GLY A 198 8.49 -2.61 0.11
C GLY A 198 8.47 -3.60 1.28
N ILE A 199 9.65 -3.94 1.83
CA ILE A 199 9.76 -4.85 2.99
C ILE A 199 9.06 -4.26 4.21
N GLY A 200 9.22 -2.95 4.46
CA GLY A 200 8.57 -2.21 5.54
C GLY A 200 7.05 -2.40 5.57
N SER A 201 6.42 -2.16 4.43
CA SER A 201 4.98 -2.34 4.25
C SER A 201 4.58 -3.81 4.32
N ALA A 202 5.33 -4.70 3.66
CA ALA A 202 4.99 -6.12 3.57
C ALA A 202 5.03 -6.83 4.93
N PHE A 203 6.04 -6.59 5.77
CA PHE A 203 6.05 -7.22 7.10
C PHE A 203 4.93 -6.69 8.00
N SER A 204 4.53 -5.43 7.83
CA SER A 204 3.46 -4.82 8.63
C SER A 204 2.10 -5.46 8.29
N LEU A 205 1.84 -5.66 7.00
CA LEU A 205 0.67 -6.39 6.50
C LEU A 205 0.70 -7.86 6.94
N LEU A 206 1.82 -8.56 6.74
CA LEU A 206 1.93 -9.97 7.14
C LEU A 206 1.73 -10.15 8.64
N LYS A 207 2.32 -9.29 9.48
CA LYS A 207 2.14 -9.32 10.94
C LYS A 207 0.67 -9.20 11.35
N THR A 208 -0.11 -8.41 10.61
CA THR A 208 -1.55 -8.23 10.85
C THR A 208 -2.28 -9.55 10.69
N VAL A 209 -2.04 -10.23 9.56
CA VAL A 209 -2.65 -11.54 9.27
C VAL A 209 -2.14 -12.61 10.23
N SER A 210 -0.84 -12.64 10.53
CA SER A 210 -0.28 -13.58 11.50
C SER A 210 -0.81 -13.35 12.92
N ALA A 211 -1.07 -12.10 13.32
CA ALA A 211 -1.70 -11.81 14.62
C ALA A 211 -3.11 -12.41 14.66
N ALA A 212 -3.94 -12.10 13.66
CA ALA A 212 -5.31 -12.57 13.59
C ALA A 212 -5.39 -14.10 13.59
N LEU A 213 -4.51 -14.78 12.85
CA LEU A 213 -4.46 -16.24 12.80
C LEU A 213 -3.96 -16.85 14.12
N SER A 214 -2.94 -16.26 14.75
CA SER A 214 -2.44 -16.64 16.07
C SER A 214 -3.53 -16.54 17.13
N ASP A 215 -4.27 -15.44 17.17
CA ASP A 215 -5.36 -15.20 18.12
C ASP A 215 -6.55 -16.14 17.88
N LYS A 216 -6.91 -16.37 16.61
CA LYS A 216 -8.05 -17.21 16.23
C LYS A 216 -7.84 -18.68 16.58
N PHE A 217 -6.68 -19.23 16.23
CA PHE A 217 -6.39 -20.66 16.32
C PHE A 217 -5.49 -21.03 17.51
N ASN A 218 -5.17 -20.06 18.38
CA ASN A 218 -4.25 -20.23 19.52
C ASN A 218 -2.88 -20.79 19.10
N LEU A 219 -2.37 -20.33 17.96
CA LEU A 219 -1.06 -20.73 17.42
C LEU A 219 0.03 -19.83 17.98
N SER A 220 1.25 -20.35 18.11
CA SER A 220 2.40 -19.50 18.44
C SER A 220 2.71 -18.55 17.27
N MET A 221 3.24 -17.37 17.59
CA MET A 221 3.59 -16.36 16.58
C MET A 221 4.51 -16.93 15.46
N PRO A 222 5.55 -17.73 15.74
CA PRO A 222 6.37 -18.33 14.70
C PRO A 222 5.57 -19.24 13.76
N VAL A 223 4.70 -20.10 14.31
CA VAL A 223 3.89 -21.02 13.50
C VAL A 223 2.93 -20.24 12.61
N SER A 224 2.23 -19.25 13.18
CA SER A 224 1.32 -18.41 12.42
C SER A 224 2.04 -17.64 11.33
N THR A 225 3.24 -17.12 11.61
CA THR A 225 4.07 -16.39 10.63
C THR A 225 4.53 -17.30 9.51
N THR A 226 4.94 -18.54 9.83
CA THR A 226 5.33 -19.54 8.82
C THR A 226 4.17 -19.86 7.88
N ILE A 227 2.96 -20.11 8.42
CA ILE A 227 1.78 -20.41 7.61
C ILE A 227 1.48 -19.24 6.65
N THR A 228 1.41 -18.02 7.18
CA THR A 228 1.09 -16.84 6.37
C THR A 228 2.19 -16.52 5.35
N ALA A 229 3.47 -16.68 5.70
CA ALA A 229 4.58 -16.45 4.77
C ALA A 229 4.61 -17.49 3.64
N CYS A 230 4.40 -18.78 3.96
CA CYS A 230 4.32 -19.83 2.95
C CYS A 230 3.13 -19.61 2.02
N PHE A 231 1.96 -19.27 2.56
CA PHE A 231 0.79 -18.93 1.74
C PHE A 231 1.08 -17.74 0.81
N SER A 232 1.69 -16.67 1.34
CA SER A 232 2.00 -15.47 0.55
C SER A 232 3.07 -15.74 -0.52
N PHE A 233 4.05 -16.60 -0.24
CA PHE A 233 5.03 -17.07 -1.23
C PHE A 233 4.34 -17.83 -2.37
N LEU A 234 3.49 -18.82 -2.04
CA LEU A 234 2.78 -19.63 -3.03
C LEU A 234 1.82 -18.78 -3.88
N ALA A 235 1.07 -17.89 -3.23
CA ALA A 235 0.17 -16.94 -3.92
C ALA A 235 0.92 -15.94 -4.80
N GLY A 236 2.19 -15.65 -4.50
CA GLY A 236 3.04 -14.78 -5.30
C GLY A 236 3.73 -15.45 -6.50
N LEU A 237 3.72 -16.78 -6.60
CA LEU A 237 4.38 -17.50 -7.70
C LEU A 237 3.87 -17.10 -9.11
N PRO A 238 2.55 -16.91 -9.34
CA PRO A 238 2.05 -16.42 -10.63
C PRO A 238 2.64 -15.07 -11.03
N LEU A 239 2.98 -14.20 -10.05
CA LEU A 239 3.58 -12.89 -10.29
C LEU A 239 5.04 -12.98 -10.78
N ALA A 240 5.69 -14.13 -10.62
CA ALA A 240 7.04 -14.40 -11.11
C ALA A 240 7.05 -14.98 -12.55
N THR A 241 5.92 -14.92 -13.26
CA THR A 241 5.80 -15.37 -14.65
C THR A 241 5.67 -14.19 -15.62
N GLY A 242 5.71 -14.46 -16.94
CA GLY A 242 5.41 -13.46 -17.97
C GLY A 242 4.05 -12.78 -17.82
N ALA A 243 3.07 -13.48 -17.21
CA ALA A 243 1.73 -12.95 -16.96
C ALA A 243 1.61 -12.12 -15.66
N GLY A 244 2.69 -12.00 -14.88
CA GLY A 244 2.65 -11.50 -13.52
C GLY A 244 2.11 -10.08 -13.37
N LEU A 245 2.42 -9.18 -14.31
CA LEU A 245 1.89 -7.81 -14.27
C LEU A 245 0.39 -7.73 -14.54
N TYR A 246 -0.18 -8.61 -15.37
CA TYR A 246 -1.63 -8.67 -15.57
C TYR A 246 -2.34 -9.12 -14.30
N TRP A 247 -1.80 -10.16 -13.64
CA TRP A 247 -2.33 -10.66 -12.38
C TRP A 247 -2.25 -9.59 -11.29
N LEU A 248 -1.10 -8.92 -11.17
CA LEU A 248 -0.91 -7.85 -10.21
C LEU A 248 -1.94 -6.74 -10.40
N ASP A 249 -2.06 -6.21 -11.62
CA ASP A 249 -2.94 -5.07 -11.89
C ASP A 249 -4.43 -5.41 -11.68
N ILE A 250 -4.90 -6.56 -12.19
CA ILE A 250 -6.30 -6.97 -12.02
C ILE A 250 -6.62 -7.23 -10.55
N ILE A 251 -5.79 -8.00 -9.84
CA ILE A 251 -6.06 -8.33 -8.44
C ILE A 251 -6.00 -7.08 -7.56
N ASP A 252 -4.99 -6.22 -7.76
CA ASP A 252 -4.82 -4.99 -6.99
C ASP A 252 -6.03 -4.07 -7.13
N HIS A 253 -6.46 -3.80 -8.38
CA HIS A 253 -7.64 -2.98 -8.63
C HIS A 253 -8.89 -3.50 -7.92
N PHE A 254 -9.21 -4.80 -8.06
CA PHE A 254 -10.43 -5.35 -7.47
C PHE A 254 -10.38 -5.39 -5.94
N ILE A 255 -9.25 -5.77 -5.35
CA ILE A 255 -9.11 -5.78 -3.88
C ILE A 255 -9.21 -4.36 -3.31
N MET A 256 -8.52 -3.38 -3.90
CA MET A 256 -8.49 -2.01 -3.38
C MET A 256 -9.83 -1.30 -3.60
N ALA A 257 -10.40 -1.40 -4.81
CA ALA A 257 -11.63 -0.72 -5.16
C ALA A 257 -12.85 -1.28 -4.42
N TYR A 258 -12.91 -2.60 -4.20
CA TYR A 258 -14.09 -3.24 -3.63
C TYR A 258 -13.88 -3.78 -2.21
N ALA A 259 -12.92 -4.67 -1.99
CA ALA A 259 -12.78 -5.36 -0.70
C ALA A 259 -12.40 -4.38 0.42
N ILE A 260 -11.26 -3.69 0.29
CA ILE A 260 -10.75 -2.77 1.32
C ILE A 260 -11.71 -1.59 1.51
N THR A 261 -12.21 -1.02 0.41
CA THR A 261 -13.16 0.09 0.46
C THR A 261 -14.46 -0.30 1.17
N THR A 262 -14.99 -1.51 0.93
CA THR A 262 -16.19 -2.01 1.64
C THR A 262 -15.93 -2.21 3.12
N VAL A 263 -14.79 -2.81 3.49
CA VAL A 263 -14.39 -2.97 4.90
C VAL A 263 -14.34 -1.61 5.59
N ALA A 264 -13.74 -0.60 4.97
CA ALA A 264 -13.68 0.74 5.55
C ALA A 264 -15.05 1.40 5.71
N ILE A 265 -15.99 1.19 4.78
CA ILE A 265 -17.39 1.66 4.95
C ILE A 265 -18.02 0.98 6.17
N VAL A 266 -17.85 -0.33 6.33
CA VAL A 266 -18.36 -1.08 7.47
C VAL A 266 -17.75 -0.58 8.79
N GLU A 267 -16.45 -0.31 8.83
CA GLU A 267 -15.77 0.28 9.98
C GLU A 267 -16.33 1.68 10.31
N CYS A 268 -16.57 2.52 9.29
CA CYS A 268 -17.20 3.82 9.47
C CYS A 268 -18.61 3.71 10.07
N ILE A 269 -19.41 2.77 9.59
CA ILE A 269 -20.76 2.53 10.12
C ILE A 269 -20.69 2.02 11.57
N ALA A 270 -19.79 1.09 11.85
CA ALA A 270 -19.59 0.53 13.18
C ALA A 270 -19.21 1.61 14.20
N VAL A 271 -18.18 2.42 13.90
CA VAL A 271 -17.72 3.49 14.81
C VAL A 271 -18.72 4.66 14.83
N GLY A 272 -19.21 5.07 13.67
CA GLY A 272 -20.04 6.25 13.49
C GLY A 272 -21.43 6.11 14.11
N TRP A 273 -22.06 4.95 13.92
CA TRP A 273 -23.47 4.74 14.22
C TRP A 273 -23.73 3.67 15.28
N ILE A 274 -23.08 2.51 15.20
CA ILE A 274 -23.33 1.38 16.13
C ILE A 274 -22.73 1.67 17.51
N MET A 275 -21.44 1.95 17.57
CA MET A 275 -20.74 2.34 18.81
C MET A 275 -21.08 3.78 19.23
N GLY A 276 -21.38 4.62 18.23
CA GLY A 276 -21.72 6.03 18.37
C GLY A 276 -20.48 6.93 18.41
N ALA A 277 -20.30 7.74 17.35
CA ALA A 277 -19.14 8.60 17.17
C ALA A 277 -18.84 9.52 18.36
N LYS A 278 -19.88 10.04 19.03
CA LYS A 278 -19.73 10.92 20.19
C LYS A 278 -19.12 10.19 21.38
N LYS A 279 -19.62 8.99 21.72
CA LYS A 279 -19.07 8.15 22.79
C LYS A 279 -17.63 7.76 22.51
N PHE A 280 -17.33 7.43 21.26
CA PHE A 280 -15.97 7.14 20.81
C PHE A 280 -15.04 8.34 21.01
N THR A 281 -15.44 9.51 20.51
CA THR A 281 -14.69 10.77 20.63
C THR A 281 -14.44 11.12 22.09
N GLU A 282 -15.46 11.03 22.96
CA GLU A 282 -15.32 11.26 24.40
C GLU A 282 -14.32 10.31 25.06
N LYS A 283 -14.31 9.03 24.67
CA LYS A 283 -13.38 8.03 25.20
C LYS A 283 -11.95 8.32 24.77
N VAL A 284 -11.72 8.60 23.48
CA VAL A 284 -10.39 8.94 22.94
C VAL A 284 -9.85 10.22 23.56
N ASN A 285 -10.72 11.22 23.77
CA ASN A 285 -10.33 12.51 24.36
C ASN A 285 -9.95 12.45 25.85
N LYS A 286 -10.11 11.31 26.53
CA LYS A 286 -9.70 11.15 27.94
C LYS A 286 -8.18 11.13 28.10
N THR A 287 -7.48 10.59 27.10
CA THR A 287 -6.01 10.43 27.13
C THR A 287 -5.31 11.33 26.11
N ALA A 288 -6.07 12.10 25.32
CA ALA A 288 -5.54 12.94 24.25
C ALA A 288 -5.11 14.33 24.74
N GLU A 289 -3.92 14.78 24.34
CA GLU A 289 -3.50 16.17 24.48
C GLU A 289 -4.21 17.03 23.42
N ILE A 290 -4.30 16.52 22.19
CA ILE A 290 -5.08 17.13 21.10
C ILE A 290 -6.45 16.46 21.00
N LYS A 291 -7.49 17.16 21.46
CA LYS A 291 -8.87 16.64 21.44
C LYS A 291 -9.43 16.60 20.02
N ILE A 292 -9.99 15.46 19.64
CA ILE A 292 -10.77 15.33 18.41
C ILE A 292 -12.18 15.91 18.62
N GLY A 293 -12.62 16.71 17.66
CA GLY A 293 -13.85 17.49 17.75
C GLY A 293 -15.03 16.92 16.95
N PRO A 294 -16.13 17.69 16.83
CA PRO A 294 -17.32 17.30 16.07
C PRO A 294 -17.05 17.01 14.59
N ILE A 295 -16.00 17.62 14.02
CA ILE A 295 -15.58 17.39 12.63
C ILE A 295 -15.26 15.91 12.42
N PHE A 296 -14.52 15.26 13.32
CA PHE A 296 -14.25 13.82 13.23
C PHE A 296 -15.54 13.00 13.21
N SER A 297 -16.49 13.33 14.09
CA SER A 297 -17.79 12.66 14.14
C SER A 297 -18.60 12.86 12.85
N CYS A 298 -18.52 14.03 12.21
CA CYS A 298 -19.15 14.29 10.92
C CYS A 298 -18.49 13.48 9.79
N MET A 299 -17.15 13.48 9.75
CA MET A 299 -16.37 12.76 8.74
C MET A 299 -16.67 11.27 8.77
N ILE A 300 -16.59 10.63 9.95
CA ILE A 300 -16.78 9.18 10.08
C ILE A 300 -18.23 8.74 9.83
N LYS A 301 -19.21 9.58 10.18
CA LYS A 301 -20.63 9.24 10.03
C LYS A 301 -21.15 9.42 8.62
N PHE A 302 -20.67 10.43 7.91
CA PHE A 302 -21.27 10.88 6.65
C PHE A 302 -20.24 10.98 5.53
N VAL A 303 -19.23 11.85 5.67
CA VAL A 303 -18.36 12.23 4.55
C VAL A 303 -17.56 11.04 4.02
N THR A 304 -16.81 10.37 4.89
CA THR A 304 -15.97 9.22 4.54
C THR A 304 -16.78 8.07 3.94
N PRO A 305 -17.83 7.54 4.58
CA PRO A 305 -18.60 6.44 4.00
C PRO A 305 -19.31 6.82 2.70
N THR A 306 -19.77 8.07 2.53
CA THR A 306 -20.39 8.51 1.28
C THR A 306 -19.39 8.58 0.12
N ILE A 307 -18.18 9.11 0.34
CA ILE A 307 -17.16 9.17 -0.71
C ILE A 307 -16.73 7.75 -1.11
N LEU A 308 -16.51 6.85 -0.15
CA LEU A 308 -16.15 5.46 -0.41
C LEU A 308 -17.28 4.68 -1.11
N ALA A 309 -18.54 4.93 -0.75
CA ALA A 309 -19.67 4.33 -1.45
C ALA A 309 -19.75 4.83 -2.91
N TYR A 310 -19.51 6.13 -3.13
CA TYR A 310 -19.46 6.70 -4.47
C TYR A 310 -18.31 6.12 -5.31
N THR A 311 -17.12 5.89 -4.74
CA THR A 311 -16.02 5.25 -5.48
C THR A 311 -16.38 3.84 -5.93
N ILE A 312 -17.02 3.03 -5.07
CA ILE A 312 -17.48 1.67 -5.43
C ILE A 312 -18.49 1.74 -6.58
N ILE A 313 -19.51 2.59 -6.46
CA ILE A 313 -20.57 2.70 -7.49
C ILE A 313 -19.96 3.16 -8.81
N ARG A 314 -19.02 4.10 -8.77
CA ARG A 314 -18.33 4.59 -9.96
C ARG A 314 -17.50 3.48 -10.63
N SER A 315 -16.65 2.77 -9.88
CA SER A 315 -15.85 1.67 -10.40
C SER A 315 -16.73 0.58 -11.02
N LEU A 316 -17.80 0.20 -10.33
CA LEU A 316 -18.76 -0.80 -10.83
C LEU A 316 -19.41 -0.35 -12.15
N THR A 317 -19.78 0.93 -12.24
CA THR A 317 -20.37 1.50 -13.46
C THR A 317 -19.39 1.51 -14.62
N GLU A 318 -18.11 1.81 -14.37
CA GLU A 318 -17.05 1.79 -15.39
C GLU A 318 -16.78 0.35 -15.88
N GLU A 319 -16.73 -0.62 -14.97
CA GLU A 319 -16.50 -2.04 -15.30
C GLU A 319 -17.65 -2.71 -16.06
N ILE A 320 -18.89 -2.34 -15.74
CA ILE A 320 -20.06 -2.83 -16.49
C ILE A 320 -20.04 -2.34 -17.94
N LYS A 321 -19.53 -1.12 -18.18
CA LYS A 321 -19.47 -0.52 -19.52
C LYS A 321 -18.31 -1.06 -20.34
N THR A 322 -17.17 -1.26 -19.71
CA THR A 322 -15.92 -1.65 -20.38
C THR A 322 -15.12 -2.59 -19.49
N SER A 323 -14.58 -3.66 -20.07
CA SER A 323 -13.69 -4.57 -19.34
C SER A 323 -12.51 -3.80 -18.74
N TYR A 324 -12.21 -4.04 -17.46
CA TYR A 324 -11.12 -3.39 -16.74
C TYR A 324 -9.79 -3.53 -17.51
N GLY A 325 -9.07 -2.42 -17.68
CA GLY A 325 -7.77 -2.39 -18.37
C GLY A 325 -7.78 -2.84 -19.85
N GLY A 326 -8.95 -3.05 -20.46
CA GLY A 326 -9.07 -3.71 -21.76
C GLY A 326 -8.69 -5.20 -21.74
N TYR A 327 -8.63 -5.81 -20.55
CA TYR A 327 -8.26 -7.21 -20.39
C TYR A 327 -9.37 -8.16 -20.87
N PRO A 328 -9.03 -9.41 -21.22
CA PRO A 328 -10.03 -10.43 -21.54
C PRO A 328 -11.02 -10.59 -20.39
N GLY A 329 -12.32 -10.59 -20.68
CA GLY A 329 -13.36 -10.70 -19.65
C GLY A 329 -13.22 -11.95 -18.77
N SER A 330 -12.69 -13.05 -19.31
CA SER A 330 -12.37 -14.25 -18.54
C SER A 330 -11.34 -13.99 -17.44
N ALA A 331 -10.32 -13.18 -17.70
CA ALA A 331 -9.30 -12.82 -16.72
C ALA A 331 -9.85 -11.89 -15.65
N VAL A 332 -10.66 -10.90 -16.04
CA VAL A 332 -11.32 -9.99 -15.08
C VAL A 332 -12.26 -10.76 -14.14
N ILE A 333 -13.06 -11.69 -14.68
CA ILE A 333 -13.96 -12.52 -13.87
C ILE A 333 -13.16 -13.44 -12.93
N ALA A 334 -12.18 -14.16 -13.45
CA ALA A 334 -11.46 -15.16 -12.66
C ALA A 334 -10.53 -14.52 -11.61
N LEU A 335 -9.78 -13.48 -11.97
CA LEU A 335 -8.78 -12.86 -11.09
C LEU A 335 -9.37 -11.72 -10.26
N GLY A 336 -10.29 -10.94 -10.82
CA GLY A 336 -10.95 -9.84 -10.11
C GLY A 336 -12.08 -10.37 -9.23
N VAL A 337 -13.20 -10.75 -9.85
CA VAL A 337 -14.40 -11.23 -9.13
C VAL A 337 -14.10 -12.50 -8.34
N GLY A 338 -13.34 -13.44 -8.92
CA GLY A 338 -12.97 -14.69 -8.26
C GLY A 338 -12.16 -14.47 -6.98
N THR A 339 -11.17 -13.56 -6.99
CA THR A 339 -10.43 -13.21 -5.77
C THR A 339 -11.32 -12.55 -4.72
N LEU A 340 -12.24 -11.66 -5.13
CA LEU A 340 -13.20 -11.06 -4.20
C LEU A 340 -14.09 -12.11 -3.54
N MET A 341 -14.65 -13.03 -4.33
CA MET A 341 -15.47 -14.12 -3.81
C MET A 341 -14.69 -15.04 -2.88
N PHE A 342 -13.42 -15.35 -3.22
CA PHE A 342 -12.54 -16.12 -2.35
C PHE A 342 -12.34 -15.42 -0.99
N VAL A 343 -12.03 -14.12 -0.98
CA VAL A 343 -11.84 -13.35 0.26
C VAL A 343 -13.13 -13.32 1.09
N LEU A 344 -14.29 -13.09 0.46
CA LEU A 344 -15.59 -13.08 1.15
C LEU A 344 -15.92 -14.45 1.77
N LEU A 345 -15.74 -15.54 1.01
CA LEU A 345 -15.98 -16.89 1.50
C LEU A 345 -15.01 -17.25 2.62
N ALA A 346 -13.73 -16.92 2.47
CA ALA A 346 -12.73 -17.14 3.51
C ALA A 346 -13.09 -16.38 4.80
N ALA A 347 -13.54 -15.12 4.69
CA ALA A 347 -14.00 -14.33 5.82
C ALA A 347 -15.21 -14.98 6.51
N MET A 348 -16.23 -15.40 5.75
CA MET A 348 -17.41 -16.08 6.29
C MET A 348 -17.06 -17.38 7.03
N VAL A 349 -16.23 -18.24 6.41
CA VAL A 349 -15.76 -19.48 7.02
C VAL A 349 -14.99 -19.19 8.31
N LEU A 350 -14.08 -18.21 8.28
CA LEU A 350 -13.33 -17.81 9.47
C LEU A 350 -14.23 -17.23 10.55
N THR A 351 -15.34 -16.56 10.24
CA THR A 351 -16.31 -16.11 11.25
C THR A 351 -17.04 -17.29 11.91
N LEU A 352 -17.34 -18.34 11.17
CA LEU A 352 -18.04 -19.54 11.68
C LEU A 352 -17.15 -20.42 12.57
N VAL A 353 -15.83 -20.38 12.37
CA VAL A 353 -14.89 -21.10 13.25
C VAL A 353 -14.88 -20.45 14.63
N SER A 354 -15.07 -21.23 15.68
CA SER A 354 -15.03 -20.74 17.08
C SER A 354 -13.69 -20.09 17.42
N THR A 355 -13.74 -18.93 18.08
CA THR A 355 -12.55 -18.21 18.56
C THR A 355 -12.01 -18.80 19.87
N LYS A 356 -10.80 -18.40 20.25
CA LYS A 356 -10.24 -18.71 21.57
C LYS A 356 -11.17 -18.33 22.72
N ASN A 357 -11.78 -17.14 22.66
CA ASN A 357 -12.69 -16.66 23.70
C ASN A 357 -13.97 -17.48 23.77
N ASP A 358 -14.49 -17.94 22.62
CA ASP A 358 -15.68 -18.79 22.58
C ASP A 358 -15.40 -20.16 23.24
N LYS A 359 -14.19 -20.70 23.05
CA LYS A 359 -13.75 -21.95 23.71
C LYS A 359 -13.51 -21.76 25.20
N GLU A 360 -12.90 -20.64 25.61
CA GLU A 360 -12.68 -20.32 27.03
C GLU A 360 -14.00 -20.03 27.78
N GLN A 361 -15.04 -19.57 27.08
CA GLN A 361 -16.39 -19.33 27.64
C GLN A 361 -17.35 -20.52 27.49
N GLY A 362 -16.91 -21.64 26.91
CA GLY A 362 -17.76 -22.84 26.73
C GLY A 362 -18.90 -22.65 25.72
N ILE A 363 -18.76 -21.71 24.78
CA ILE A 363 -19.74 -21.37 23.74
C ILE A 363 -19.52 -22.23 22.46
N ALA A 364 -18.44 -23.01 22.43
CA ALA A 364 -18.00 -23.82 21.30
C ALA A 364 -18.66 -25.21 21.23
#